data_AF-A0A847EDI1-F1
#
_entry.id   AF-A0A847EDI1-F1
#
_cell.length_a   1.000
_cell.length_b   1.000
_cell.length_c   1.000
_cell.angle_alpha   90.00
_cell.angle_beta   90.00
_cell.angle_gamma   90.00
#
_symmetry.space_group_name_H-M   'P 1'
#
loop_
_entity.id
_entity.type
_entity.pdbx_description
1 polymer ?
#
loop_
_entity_poly.entity_id
_entity_poly.type
_entity_poly.pdbx_seq_one_letter_code
_entity_poly.pdbx_strand_id
1 'polypeptide(L)'
;MIKKKTRWSSEDSDPSDVFTTYDLGCASFLLCLGFKLESLDRDNPRKALFMFKREPRIEEYANKYFTDEVEVKARSMFDSIKALKNKLYSE
;
A
#
# COMPACT_ATOMS: atom_id res chain seq x y z
N MET A 1 21.25 -17.14 -23.44
CA MET A 1 20.45 -16.08 -22.77
C MET A 1 19.44 -16.76 -21.85
N ILE A 2 19.73 -16.85 -20.56
CA ILE A 2 18.91 -17.61 -19.60
C ILE A 2 18.10 -16.60 -18.78
N LYS A 3 16.78 -16.65 -18.92
CA LYS A 3 15.82 -15.84 -18.15
C LYS A 3 15.91 -16.28 -16.68
N LYS A 4 16.52 -15.44 -15.82
CA LYS A 4 16.48 -15.67 -14.38
C LYS A 4 15.09 -15.32 -13.87
N LYS A 5 14.32 -16.37 -13.57
CA LYS A 5 13.09 -16.35 -12.81
C LYS A 5 13.46 -16.00 -11.36
N THR A 6 13.32 -14.73 -10.98
CA THR A 6 13.65 -14.28 -9.63
C THR A 6 12.56 -14.77 -8.68
N ARG A 7 12.92 -15.80 -7.92
CA ARG A 7 12.19 -16.27 -6.74
C ARG A 7 12.45 -15.22 -5.65
N TRP A 8 11.43 -14.44 -5.29
CA TRP A 8 11.51 -13.56 -4.14
C TRP A 8 11.65 -14.42 -2.88
N SER A 9 12.83 -14.34 -2.26
CA SER A 9 13.09 -14.75 -0.89
C SER A 9 12.71 -13.59 0.04
N SER A 10 12.03 -13.92 1.15
CA SER A 10 11.43 -12.98 2.10
C SER A 10 12.44 -12.28 3.03
N GLU A 11 13.65 -11.98 2.54
CA GLU A 11 14.71 -11.33 3.30
C GLU A 11 15.46 -10.40 2.32
N ASP A 12 15.70 -9.14 2.71
CA ASP A 12 16.37 -8.05 1.96
C ASP A 12 15.49 -7.00 1.24
N SER A 13 14.37 -6.60 1.84
CA SER A 13 14.00 -5.17 1.77
C SER A 13 14.38 -4.55 3.09
N ASP A 14 15.37 -3.65 3.10
CA ASP A 14 15.67 -2.84 4.28
C ASP A 14 14.34 -2.18 4.72
N PRO A 15 13.86 -2.39 5.96
CA PRO A 15 12.63 -1.76 6.45
C PRO A 15 12.61 -0.24 6.26
N SER A 16 13.79 0.36 6.05
CA SER A 16 13.99 1.76 5.73
C SER A 16 13.40 2.21 4.38
N ASP A 17 13.11 1.30 3.44
CA ASP A 17 12.73 1.63 2.05
C ASP A 17 11.23 1.57 1.74
N VAL A 18 10.39 1.21 2.72
CA VAL A 18 8.94 1.09 2.54
C VAL A 18 8.17 1.88 3.60
N PHE A 19 7.00 2.38 3.21
CA PHE A 19 5.99 2.87 4.14
C PHE A 19 4.96 1.76 4.34
N THR A 20 4.56 1.51 5.60
CA THR A 20 3.64 0.44 5.93
C THR A 20 2.46 0.93 6.73
N THR A 21 1.27 0.40 6.44
CA THR A 21 0.08 0.61 7.26
C THR A 21 -0.79 -0.64 7.29
N TYR A 22 -1.54 -0.84 8.37
CA TYR A 22 -2.60 -1.85 8.45
C TYR A 22 -3.98 -1.27 8.12
N ASP A 23 -4.09 0.06 8.04
CA ASP A 23 -5.38 0.73 7.85
C ASP A 23 -5.80 0.73 6.38
N LEU A 24 -6.92 0.08 6.08
CA LEU A 24 -7.45 -0.02 4.71
C LEU A 24 -7.84 1.36 4.14
N GLY A 25 -8.34 2.27 4.99
CA GLY A 25 -8.74 3.60 4.56
C GLY A 25 -7.53 4.44 4.14
N CYS A 26 -6.52 4.50 4.99
CA CYS A 26 -5.24 5.16 4.73
C CYS A 26 -4.55 4.56 3.50
N ALA A 27 -4.48 3.22 3.40
CA ALA A 27 -3.91 2.57 2.22
C ALA A 27 -4.68 2.92 0.94
N SER A 28 -6.01 2.94 0.98
CA SER A 28 -6.85 3.31 -0.17
C SER A 28 -6.64 4.77 -0.56
N PHE A 29 -6.49 5.64 0.43
CA PHE A 29 -6.21 7.06 0.25
C PHE A 29 -4.84 7.28 -0.40
N LEU A 30 -3.80 6.61 0.08
CA LEU A 30 -2.46 6.70 -0.50
C LEU A 30 -2.45 6.18 -1.95
N LEU A 31 -3.14 5.06 -2.22
CA LEU A 31 -3.31 4.57 -3.58
C LEU A 31 -4.08 5.58 -4.46
N CYS A 32 -5.10 6.25 -3.92
CA CYS A 32 -5.87 7.28 -4.60
C CYS A 32 -5.01 8.50 -4.97
N LEU A 33 -4.00 8.83 -4.15
CA LEU A 33 -3.03 9.89 -4.42
C LEU A 33 -1.92 9.46 -5.41
N GLY A 34 -1.89 8.19 -5.81
CA GLY A 34 -0.94 7.65 -6.77
C GLY A 34 0.32 7.05 -6.13
N PHE A 35 0.40 6.92 -4.80
CA PHE A 35 1.50 6.20 -4.16
C PHE A 35 1.45 4.72 -4.55
N LYS A 36 2.64 4.16 -4.81
CA LYS A 36 2.77 2.80 -5.33
C LYS A 36 2.73 1.77 -4.21
N LEU A 37 1.69 0.93 -4.21
CA LEU A 37 1.66 -0.28 -3.39
C LEU A 37 2.60 -1.32 -4.03
N GLU A 38 3.68 -1.67 -3.33
CA GLU A 38 4.67 -2.67 -3.77
C GLU A 38 4.18 -4.09 -3.48
N SER A 39 3.70 -4.32 -2.25
CA SER A 39 3.29 -5.66 -1.82
C SER A 39 2.25 -5.62 -0.69
N LEU A 40 1.70 -6.80 -0.41
CA LEU A 40 0.84 -7.07 0.73
C LEU A 40 1.49 -8.20 1.52
N ASP A 41 1.76 -7.97 2.80
CA ASP A 41 2.12 -9.04 3.72
C ASP A 41 0.83 -9.56 4.40
N ARG A 42 0.61 -10.86 4.29
CA ARG A 42 -0.58 -11.58 4.78
C ARG A 42 -0.23 -12.69 5.76
N ASP A 43 0.97 -12.66 6.34
CA ASP A 43 1.41 -13.68 7.29
C ASP A 43 0.49 -13.72 8.52
N ASN A 44 -0.17 -12.60 8.83
CA ASN A 44 -1.23 -12.56 9.81
C ASN A 44 -2.61 -12.83 9.17
N PRO A 45 -3.32 -13.92 9.54
CA PRO A 45 -4.61 -14.26 8.96
C PRO A 45 -5.73 -13.27 9.32
N ARG A 46 -5.52 -12.38 10.30
CA ARG A 46 -6.52 -11.39 10.74
C ARG A 46 -6.29 -10.01 10.14
N LYS A 47 -5.11 -9.71 9.60
CA LYS A 47 -4.76 -8.39 9.08
C LYS A 47 -3.73 -8.49 7.97
N ALA A 48 -3.93 -7.76 6.88
CA ALA A 48 -2.93 -7.58 5.85
C ALA A 48 -2.15 -6.28 6.13
N LEU A 49 -0.82 -6.33 5.98
CA LEU A 49 0.04 -5.16 6.00
C LEU A 49 0.20 -4.64 4.56
N PHE A 50 -0.17 -3.39 4.33
CA PHE A 50 0.02 -2.72 3.06
C PHE A 50 1.41 -2.11 3.01
N MET A 51 2.24 -2.53 2.05
CA MET A 51 3.61 -2.06 1.89
C MET A 51 3.69 -1.18 0.64
N PHE A 52 3.88 0.12 0.86
CA PHE A 52 4.06 1.10 -0.20
C PHE A 52 5.54 1.37 -0.41
N LYS A 53 5.90 1.65 -1.67
CA LYS A 53 7.19 2.23 -1.99
C LYS A 53 7.34 3.52 -1.19
N ARG A 54 8.47 3.67 -0.49
CA ARG A 54 8.77 4.94 0.18
C ARG A 54 8.99 6.02 -0.89
N GLU A 55 8.10 7.00 -0.89
CA GLU A 55 8.16 8.18 -1.76
C GLU A 55 8.12 9.44 -0.89
N PRO A 56 8.69 10.56 -1.36
CA PRO A 56 8.64 11.81 -0.60
C PRO A 56 7.21 12.15 -0.16
N ARG A 57 7.07 12.56 1.11
CA ARG A 57 5.80 13.02 1.73
C ARG A 57 4.76 11.93 1.99
N ILE A 58 5.06 10.64 1.82
CA ILE A 58 4.08 9.58 2.10
C ILE A 58 3.61 9.60 3.56
N GLU A 59 4.50 9.84 4.52
CA GLU A 59 4.15 10.01 5.93
C GLU A 59 3.32 11.26 6.18
N GLU A 60 3.64 12.37 5.50
CA GLU A 60 2.90 13.62 5.60
C GLU A 60 1.44 13.39 5.17
N TYR A 61 1.23 12.75 4.02
CA TYR A 61 -0.12 12.48 3.53
C TYR A 61 -0.84 11.42 4.36
N ALA A 62 -0.14 10.40 4.85
CA ALA A 62 -0.72 9.44 5.79
C ALA A 62 -1.21 10.14 7.08
N ASN A 63 -0.45 11.09 7.61
CA ASN A 63 -0.86 11.89 8.75
C ASN A 63 -2.07 12.78 8.42
N LYS A 64 -2.05 13.47 7.26
CA LYS A 64 -3.17 14.31 6.80
C LYS A 64 -4.49 13.54 6.69
N TYR A 65 -4.43 12.26 6.32
CA TYR A 65 -5.61 11.39 6.32
C TYR A 65 -6.22 11.25 7.72
N PHE A 66 -5.40 11.10 8.77
CA PHE A 66 -5.89 10.95 10.14
C PHE A 66 -6.27 12.29 10.80
N THR A 67 -5.71 13.41 10.32
CA THR A 67 -6.01 14.75 10.84
C THR A 67 -7.13 15.47 10.10
N ASP A 68 -7.73 14.85 9.07
CA ASP A 68 -8.78 15.44 8.23
C ASP A 68 -8.33 16.71 7.49
N GLU A 69 -7.05 16.77 7.08
CA GLU A 69 -6.42 17.93 6.43
C GLU A 69 -6.26 17.76 4.91
N VAL A 70 -6.98 16.81 4.31
CA VAL A 70 -6.85 16.48 2.89
C VAL A 70 -8.14 15.96 2.29
N GLU A 71 -8.46 16.46 1.10
CA GLU A 71 -9.62 16.03 0.33
C GLU A 71 -9.19 15.23 -0.92
N VAL A 72 -10.01 14.24 -1.28
CA VAL A 72 -9.87 13.47 -2.53
C VAL A 72 -11.21 13.35 -3.22
N LYS A 73 -11.19 13.16 -4.54
CA LYS A 73 -12.42 12.89 -5.29
C LYS A 73 -13.05 11.60 -4.78
N ALA A 74 -14.30 11.68 -4.31
CA ALA A 74 -15.02 10.55 -3.73
C ALA A 74 -15.00 9.31 -4.65
N ARG A 75 -15.23 9.50 -5.95
CA ARG A 75 -15.21 8.39 -6.92
C ARG A 75 -13.85 7.70 -6.99
N SER A 76 -12.76 8.47 -7.06
CA SER A 76 -11.39 7.95 -7.10
C SER A 76 -11.04 7.18 -5.82
N MET A 77 -11.51 7.68 -4.67
CA MET A 77 -11.33 6.98 -3.39
C MET A 77 -12.05 5.64 -3.39
N PHE A 78 -13.31 5.59 -3.82
CA PHE A 78 -14.06 4.33 -3.92
C PHE A 78 -13.44 3.34 -4.91
N ASP A 79 -12.93 3.82 -6.04
CA ASP A 79 -12.25 2.97 -7.02
C ASP A 79 -10.93 2.40 -6.44
N SER A 80 -10.22 3.18 -5.63
CA SER A 80 -9.00 2.74 -4.91
C SER A 80 -9.30 1.69 -3.84
N ILE A 81 -10.37 1.86 -3.06
CA ILE A 81 -10.83 0.86 -2.08
C ILE A 81 -11.15 -0.46 -2.78
N LYS A 82 -11.87 -0.41 -3.92
CA LYS A 82 -12.19 -1.61 -4.71
C LYS A 82 -10.93 -2.29 -5.23
N ALA A 83 -9.98 -1.53 -5.75
CA ALA A 83 -8.71 -2.07 -6.25
C ALA A 83 -7.92 -2.79 -5.14
N LEU A 84 -7.84 -2.21 -3.93
CA LEU A 84 -7.18 -2.85 -2.79
C LEU A 84 -7.91 -4.10 -2.30
N LYS A 85 -9.24 -4.07 -2.17
CA LYS A 85 -10.01 -5.26 -1.81
C LYS A 85 -9.85 -6.38 -2.83
N ASN A 86 -9.87 -6.04 -4.12
CA ASN A 86 -9.62 -7.01 -5.18
C ASN A 86 -8.24 -7.63 -5.01
N LYS A 87 -7.19 -6.84 -4.75
CA LYS A 87 -5.85 -7.38 -4.46
C LYS A 87 -5.84 -8.27 -3.23
N LEU A 88 -6.49 -7.87 -2.13
CA LEU A 88 -6.55 -8.64 -0.87
C LEU A 88 -7.18 -10.01 -1.01
N TYR A 89 -8.25 -10.12 -1.80
CA TYR A 89 -9.05 -11.34 -1.94
C TYR A 89 -8.86 -12.06 -3.28
N SER A 90 -8.07 -11.51 -4.21
CA SER A 90 -7.66 -12.24 -5.41
C SER A 90 -6.68 -13.33 -5.01
N GLU A 91 -7.02 -14.57 -5.35
CA GLU A 91 -6.15 -15.74 -5.30
C GLU A 91 -4.99 -15.65 -6.30
#